data_AF-A0A4S5ER83-F1
#
_entry.id   AF-A0A4S5ER83-F1
#
_cell.length_a   1.000
_cell.length_b   1.000
_cell.length_c   1.000
_cell.angle_alpha   90.00
_cell.angle_beta   90.00
_cell.angle_gamma   90.00
#
_symmetry.space_group_name_H-M   'P 1'
#
loop_
_entity.id
_entity.type
_entity.pdbx_description
1 polymer ?
#
loop_
_entity_poly.entity_id
_entity_poly.type
_entity_poly.pdbx_seq_one_letter_code
_entity_poly.pdbx_strand_id
1 'polypeptide(L)'
;MASIIKKRVGGRTYLYAATSARVDGQPRIVDQVYLVPEDGVIARLTGQPGDGLALPDATEHRRFGDVAAVWGMLTRLDVAGIIDTLVGDAKVSGGVTVQPGCCAPS
;
A
#
# COMPACT_ATOMS: atom_id res chain seq x y z
N MET A 1 3.02 4.93 -2.68
CA MET A 1 1.68 4.78 -3.30
C MET A 1 0.97 6.12 -3.15
N ALA A 2 0.27 6.59 -4.18
CA ALA A 2 -0.38 7.91 -4.16
C ALA A 2 -1.78 7.82 -3.51
N SER A 3 -2.10 8.78 -2.64
CA SER A 3 -3.42 8.96 -2.02
C SER A 3 -3.96 10.35 -2.31
N ILE A 4 -5.29 10.49 -2.37
CA ILE A 4 -5.94 11.77 -2.60
C ILE A 4 -6.23 12.44 -1.26
N ILE A 5 -5.74 13.67 -1.08
CA ILE A 5 -5.93 14.48 0.12
C ILE A 5 -6.73 15.73 -0.23
N LYS A 6 -7.76 16.04 0.57
CA LYS A 6 -8.50 17.31 0.49
C LYS A 6 -7.91 18.30 1.48
N LYS A 7 -7.67 19.52 1.04
CA LYS A 7 -7.23 20.63 1.91
C LYS A 7 -8.11 21.84 1.68
N ARG A 8 -8.69 22.38 2.75
CA ARG A 8 -9.50 23.60 2.70
C ARG A 8 -8.65 24.80 3.05
N VAL A 9 -8.53 25.78 2.16
CA VAL A 9 -7.77 27.02 2.37
C VAL A 9 -8.61 28.20 1.92
N GLY A 10 -8.89 29.15 2.82
CA GLY A 10 -9.64 30.37 2.49
C GLY A 10 -11.06 30.12 1.96
N GLY A 11 -11.72 29.06 2.44
CA GLY A 11 -13.09 28.71 2.02
C GLY A 11 -13.19 27.82 0.77
N ARG A 12 -12.10 27.63 0.03
CA ARG A 12 -12.04 26.76 -1.17
C ARG A 12 -11.40 25.41 -0.83
N THR A 13 -11.89 24.33 -1.43
CA THR A 13 -11.29 22.99 -1.26
C THR A 13 -10.39 22.65 -2.44
N TYR A 14 -9.19 22.20 -2.11
CA TYR A 14 -8.13 21.86 -3.04
C TYR A 14 -7.79 20.37 -2.89
N LEU A 15 -7.64 19.68 -4.03
CA LEU A 15 -7.27 18.27 -4.07
C LEU A 15 -5.79 18.10 -4.41
N TYR A 16 -5.11 17.25 -3.62
CA TYR A 16 -3.71 16.93 -3.75
C TYR A 16 -3.52 15.41 -3.91
N ALA A 17 -2.63 14.99 -4.81
CA ALA A 17 -2.13 13.63 -4.89
C ALA A 17 -0.87 13.60 -4.04
N ALA A 18 -0.93 12.91 -2.91
CA ALA A 18 0.17 12.77 -1.98
C ALA A 18 0.79 11.38 -2.12
N THR A 19 2.09 11.31 -2.35
CA THR A 19 2.83 10.05 -2.32
C THR A 19 3.49 9.90 -0.96
N SER A 20 3.16 8.81 -0.27
CA SER A 20 3.83 8.41 0.96
C SER A 20 5.01 7.48 0.66
N ALA A 21 6.13 7.73 1.33
CA ALA A 21 7.31 6.88 1.38
C ALA A 21 7.83 6.84 2.82
N ARG A 22 8.55 5.78 3.18
CA ARG A 22 9.20 5.73 4.50
C ARG A 22 10.50 6.52 4.46
N VAL A 23 10.62 7.49 5.33
CA VAL A 23 11.85 8.24 5.60
C VAL A 23 12.24 7.87 7.03
N ASP A 24 13.44 7.32 7.20
CA ASP A 24 13.94 6.83 8.49
C ASP A 24 13.01 5.80 9.17
N GLY A 25 12.41 4.91 8.37
CA GLY A 25 11.50 3.86 8.86
C GLY A 25 10.08 4.33 9.19
N GLN A 26 9.79 5.64 9.14
CA GLN A 26 8.47 6.20 9.43
C GLN A 26 7.76 6.64 8.14
N PRO A 27 6.46 6.36 7.96
CA PRO A 27 5.72 6.81 6.79
C PRO A 27 5.58 8.35 6.79
N ARG A 28 6.15 9.00 5.78
CA ARG A 28 6.05 10.46 5.56
C ARG A 28 5.53 10.75 4.16
N ILE A 29 4.88 11.90 3.99
CA ILE A 29 4.47 12.37 2.66
C ILE A 29 5.69 13.05 2.03
N VAL A 30 6.22 12.43 0.98
CA VAL A 30 7.44 12.88 0.29
C VAL A 30 7.16 13.71 -0.95
N ASP A 31 5.98 13.54 -1.54
CA ASP A 31 5.59 14.27 -2.74
C ASP A 31 4.11 14.64 -2.67
N GLN A 32 3.78 15.87 -3.09
CA GLN A 32 2.43 16.42 -3.08
C GLN A 32 2.20 17.22 -4.36
N VAL A 33 1.48 16.63 -5.30
CA VAL A 33 1.13 17.28 -6.57
C VAL A 33 -0.28 17.84 -6.47
N TYR A 34 -0.43 19.11 -6.82
CA TYR A 34 -1.73 19.78 -6.91
C TYR A 34 -2.48 19.29 -8.14
N LEU A 35 -3.68 18.72 -7.96
CA LEU A 35 -4.43 18.17 -9.09
C LEU A 35 -5.30 19.21 -9.78
N VAL A 36 -6.12 19.96 -9.01
CA VAL A 36 -7.09 21.00 -9.45
C VAL A 36 -8.08 21.26 -8.28
N PRO A 37 -8.81 22.39 -8.25
CA PRO A 37 -9.90 22.63 -7.29
C PRO A 37 -11.02 21.57 -7.36
N GLU A 38 -11.76 21.41 -6.26
CA GLU A 38 -12.78 20.36 -6.11
C GLU A 38 -13.79 20.28 -7.25
N ASP A 39 -14.32 21.42 -7.68
CA ASP A 39 -15.35 21.48 -8.73
C ASP A 39 -14.81 20.97 -10.07
N GLY A 40 -13.54 21.23 -10.37
CA GLY A 40 -12.90 20.77 -11.60
C GLY A 40 -12.63 19.28 -11.62
N VAL A 41 -12.37 18.66 -10.45
CA VAL A 41 -12.21 17.21 -10.34
C VAL A 41 -13.56 16.51 -10.45
N ILE A 42 -14.60 17.02 -9.77
CA ILE A 42 -15.94 16.45 -9.85
C ILE A 42 -16.46 16.55 -11.29
N ALA A 43 -16.34 17.72 -11.93
CA ALA A 43 -16.77 17.90 -13.32
C ALA A 43 -16.09 16.94 -14.29
N ARG A 44 -14.81 16.61 -14.08
CA ARG A 44 -14.11 15.60 -14.90
C ARG A 44 -14.47 14.16 -14.57
N LEU A 45 -14.79 13.85 -13.31
CA LEU A 45 -15.18 12.50 -12.91
C LEU A 45 -16.67 12.19 -13.17
N THR A 46 -17.52 13.21 -13.19
CA THR A 46 -18.97 13.11 -13.50
C THR A 46 -19.31 13.58 -14.90
N GLY A 47 -18.32 14.09 -15.65
CA GLY A 47 -18.44 14.39 -17.07
C GLY A 47 -18.84 13.15 -17.87
N GLN A 48 -19.68 13.36 -18.87
CA GLN A 48 -20.18 12.28 -19.71
C GLN A 48 -19.01 11.70 -20.51
N PRO A 49 -18.81 10.36 -20.55
CA PRO A 49 -17.66 9.76 -21.22
C PRO A 49 -17.65 10.14 -22.70
N GLY A 50 -16.81 11.11 -23.09
CA GLY A 50 -16.78 11.63 -24.45
C GLY A 50 -16.19 13.04 -24.62
N ASP A 51 -16.00 13.81 -23.55
CA ASP A 51 -15.47 15.20 -23.60
C ASP A 51 -13.97 15.32 -23.22
N GLY A 52 -13.21 14.24 -23.44
CA GLY A 52 -11.74 14.23 -23.27
C GLY A 52 -11.22 13.47 -22.06
N LEU A 53 -12.08 12.78 -21.29
CA LEU A 53 -11.63 11.66 -20.49
C LEU A 53 -11.30 10.50 -21.42
N ALA A 54 -10.01 10.35 -21.75
CA ALA A 54 -9.53 9.06 -22.22
C ALA A 54 -9.93 8.02 -21.16
N LEU A 55 -10.79 7.08 -21.56
CA LEU A 55 -11.05 5.89 -20.77
C LEU A 55 -9.68 5.30 -20.42
N PRO A 56 -9.44 4.87 -19.16
CA PRO A 56 -8.14 4.29 -18.81
C PRO A 56 -7.79 3.18 -19.80
N ASP A 57 -6.70 3.34 -20.55
CA ASP A 57 -6.31 2.40 -21.62
C ASP A 57 -6.11 0.97 -21.08
N ALA A 58 -5.82 0.85 -19.79
CA ALA A 58 -5.78 -0.42 -19.08
C ALA A 58 -6.09 -0.24 -17.58
N THR A 59 -6.96 -1.08 -17.05
CA THR A 59 -7.14 -1.25 -15.61
C THR A 59 -6.39 -2.50 -15.16
N GLU A 60 -5.30 -2.32 -14.41
CA GLU A 60 -4.54 -3.44 -13.83
C GLU A 60 -5.21 -3.91 -12.53
N HIS A 61 -5.88 -5.07 -12.59
CA HIS A 61 -6.38 -5.73 -11.40
C HIS A 61 -5.24 -6.40 -10.64
N ARG A 62 -4.62 -5.67 -9.71
CA ARG A 62 -3.64 -6.23 -8.79
C ARG A 62 -4.35 -7.09 -7.74
N ARG A 63 -3.97 -8.38 -7.68
CA ARG A 63 -4.51 -9.36 -6.75
C ARG A 63 -3.89 -9.20 -5.34
N PHE A 64 -4.19 -8.08 -4.68
CA PHE A 64 -3.71 -7.78 -3.33
C PHE A 64 -4.29 -8.70 -2.24
N GLY A 65 -5.18 -9.63 -2.60
CA GLY A 65 -5.83 -10.57 -1.69
C GLY A 65 -5.38 -12.02 -1.82
N ASP A 66 -4.60 -12.39 -2.84
CA ASP A 66 -4.30 -13.81 -3.10
C ASP A 66 -3.51 -14.44 -1.95
N VAL A 67 -2.50 -13.74 -1.46
CA VAL A 67 -1.70 -14.20 -0.30
C VAL A 67 -2.57 -14.32 0.96
N ALA A 68 -3.47 -13.36 1.19
CA ALA A 68 -4.38 -13.40 2.32
C ALA A 68 -5.42 -14.53 2.21
N ALA A 69 -5.91 -14.81 1.00
CA ALA A 69 -6.83 -15.91 0.72
C ALA A 69 -6.16 -17.27 0.93
N VAL A 70 -4.93 -17.45 0.43
CA VAL A 70 -4.13 -18.65 0.67
C VAL A 70 -3.87 -18.83 2.16
N TRP A 71 -3.48 -17.76 2.86
CA TRP A 71 -3.28 -17.79 4.31
C TRP A 71 -4.55 -18.21 5.06
N GLY A 72 -5.71 -17.65 4.69
CA GLY A 72 -7.00 -18.04 5.29
C GLY A 72 -7.35 -19.52 5.07
N MET A 73 -7.01 -20.09 3.92
CA MET A 73 -7.19 -21.52 3.65
C MET A 73 -6.24 -22.39 4.49
N LEU A 74 -4.96 -21.99 4.60
CA LEU A 74 -3.98 -22.70 5.43
C LEU A 74 -4.36 -22.70 6.91
N THR A 75 -4.89 -21.58 7.42
CA THR A 75 -5.38 -21.49 8.80
C THR A 75 -6.60 -22.39 9.03
N ARG A 76 -7.54 -22.44 8.08
CA ARG A 76 -8.73 -23.32 8.21
C ARG A 76 -8.39 -24.80 8.21
N LEU A 77 -7.36 -25.19 7.46
CA LEU A 77 -6.86 -26.55 7.38
C LEU A 77 -5.90 -26.90 8.54
N ASP A 78 -5.62 -25.94 9.42
CA ASP A 78 -4.63 -26.05 10.51
C ASP A 78 -3.30 -26.65 10.04
N VAL A 79 -2.82 -26.17 8.89
CA VAL A 79 -1.58 -26.70 8.29
C VAL A 79 -0.39 -26.50 9.22
N ALA A 80 -0.38 -25.43 10.01
CA ALA A 80 0.64 -25.20 11.03
C ALA A 80 0.63 -26.30 12.11
N GLY A 81 -0.55 -26.64 12.67
CA GLY A 81 -0.67 -27.72 13.65
C GLY A 81 -0.26 -29.09 13.10
N ILE A 82 -0.56 -29.37 11.82
CA ILE A 82 -0.10 -30.59 11.14
C ILE A 82 1.42 -30.61 11.01
N ILE A 83 2.02 -29.50 10.58
CA ILE A 83 3.47 -29.37 10.47
C ILE A 83 4.12 -29.57 11.84
N ASP A 84 3.62 -28.89 12.89
CA ASP A 84 4.15 -29.00 14.25
C ASP A 84 4.00 -30.43 14.80
N THR A 85 2.93 -31.14 14.44
CA THR A 85 2.74 -32.55 14.82
C THR A 85 3.72 -33.48 14.11
N LEU A 86 4.02 -33.23 12.83
CA LEU A 86 4.94 -34.04 12.04
C LEU A 86 6.41 -33.72 12.31
N VAL A 87 6.74 -32.47 12.63
CA VAL A 87 8.10 -31.99 12.91
C VAL A 87 8.44 -32.15 14.40
N GLY A 88 7.46 -32.10 15.31
CA GLY A 88 7.68 -32.22 16.75
C GLY A 88 8.63 -31.16 17.34
N ASP A 89 9.20 -31.42 18.53
CA ASP A 89 10.26 -30.60 19.17
C ASP A 89 11.61 -30.77 18.47
N ALA A 90 11.64 -30.75 17.13
CA ALA A 90 12.88 -30.71 16.40
C ALA A 90 13.57 -29.36 16.69
N LYS A 91 14.45 -29.35 17.70
CA LYS A 91 15.28 -28.22 18.06
C LYS A 91 15.98 -27.72 16.80
N VAL A 92 15.60 -26.52 16.36
CA VAL A 92 16.32 -25.79 15.30
C VAL A 92 17.72 -25.50 15.84
N SER A 93 18.68 -26.38 15.54
CA SER A 93 20.10 -26.10 15.71
C SER A 93 20.53 -25.16 14.59
N GLY A 94 20.24 -23.87 14.79
CA GLY A 94 20.49 -22.84 13.80
C GLY A 94 19.83 -21.54 14.20
N GLY A 95 20.29 -20.94 15.30
CA GLY A 95 19.89 -19.58 15.65
C GLY A 95 20.33 -18.62 14.56
N VAL A 96 19.37 -18.08 13.79
CA VAL A 96 19.63 -16.91 12.95
C VAL A 96 19.69 -15.71 13.90
N THR A 97 20.90 -15.37 14.32
CA THR A 97 21.17 -14.06 14.91
C THR A 97 21.18 -13.04 13.77
N VAL A 98 20.10 -12.26 13.63
CA VAL A 98 20.18 -11.00 12.87
C VAL A 98 21.03 -10.06 13.72
N GLN A 99 22.30 -9.86 13.34
CA GLN A 99 23.12 -8.80 13.93
C GLN A 99 22.52 -7.44 13.54
N PRO A 100 22.08 -6.61 14.51
CA PRO A 100 21.74 -5.23 14.21
C PRO A 100 23.03 -4.41 14.15
N GLY A 101 23.33 -3.83 12.99
CA GLY A 101 24.09 -2.59 12.87
C GLY A 101 25.62 -2.68 12.99
N CYS A 102 26.29 -2.48 11.86
CA CYS A 102 27.59 -1.81 11.80
C CYS A 102 27.56 -0.77 10.68
N CYS A 103 26.92 0.37 10.97
CA CYS A 103 27.35 1.64 10.38
C CYS A 103 28.37 2.23 11.35
N ALA A 104 29.64 2.24 10.96
CA ALA A 104 30.65 3.12 11.54
C ALA A 104 31.00 4.17 10.47
N PRO A 105 30.80 5.47 10.72
CA PRO A 105 31.38 6.51 9.87
C PRO A 105 32.83 6.77 10.29
N SER A 106 33.74 6.70 9.33
CA SER A 106 35.05 7.36 9.36
C SER A 106 35.22 8.14 8.07
#